data_AF-A0A7H4GNX2-F1
#
_entry.id   AF-A0A7H4GNX2-F1
#
_cell.length_a   1.000
_cell.length_b   1.000
_cell.length_c   1.000
_cell.angle_alpha   90.00
_cell.angle_beta   90.00
_cell.angle_gamma   90.00
#
_symmetry.space_group_name_H-M   'P 1'
#
loop_
_entity.id
_entity.type
_entity.pdbx_description
1 polymer ?
#
loop_
_entity_poly.entity_id
_entity_poly.type
_entity_poly.pdbx_seq_one_letter_code
_entity_poly.pdbx_strand_id
1 'polypeptide(L)'
;MIIATAFWKRPIVMLLLIALAIGGGIWLALDRPLPAGWGEEETRPEIRLPEFLRQDNGRRSDQIYCAESVETGVCRCIRGDGSRPDISEEECRRRARGSITTAED
;
A
#
# COMPACT_ATOMS: atom_id res chain seq x y z
N MET A 1 -45.78 -6.23 -14.27
CA MET A 1 -44.42 -5.98 -14.77
C MET A 1 -43.99 -4.61 -14.26
N ILE A 2 -43.21 -4.56 -13.16
CA ILE A 2 -42.77 -3.29 -12.56
C ILE A 2 -41.57 -2.81 -13.38
N ILE A 3 -41.72 -1.70 -14.10
CA ILE A 3 -40.65 -1.11 -14.88
C ILE A 3 -39.67 -0.48 -13.88
N ALA A 4 -38.60 -1.20 -13.55
CA ALA A 4 -37.50 -0.71 -12.74
C ALA A 4 -36.70 0.33 -13.54
N THR A 5 -37.22 1.56 -13.62
CA THR A 5 -36.45 2.67 -14.17
C THR A 5 -35.28 2.95 -13.22
N ALA A 6 -34.06 2.98 -13.77
CA ALA A 6 -32.85 3.25 -13.01
C ALA A 6 -33.04 4.51 -12.17
N PHE A 7 -32.98 4.37 -10.84
CA PHE A 7 -33.33 5.42 -9.88
C PHE A 7 -32.55 6.73 -10.09
N TRP A 8 -31.35 6.61 -10.65
CA TRP A 8 -30.45 7.71 -10.98
C TRP A 8 -30.92 8.62 -12.13
N LYS A 9 -31.90 8.19 -12.93
CA LYS A 9 -32.50 9.01 -14.01
C LYS A 9 -33.50 10.05 -13.49
N ARG A 10 -33.83 10.01 -12.19
CA ARG A 10 -34.76 10.97 -11.58
C ARG A 10 -34.01 12.27 -11.25
N PRO A 11 -34.42 13.42 -11.79
CA PRO A 11 -33.71 14.69 -11.57
C PRO A 11 -33.61 15.05 -10.08
N ILE A 12 -34.63 14.69 -9.29
CA ILE A 12 -34.65 14.88 -7.84
C ILE A 12 -33.54 14.08 -7.15
N VAL A 13 -33.31 12.83 -7.56
CA VAL A 13 -32.24 11.99 -6.99
C VAL A 13 -30.87 12.58 -7.32
N MET A 14 -30.69 13.06 -8.56
CA MET A 14 -29.44 13.70 -8.97
C MET A 14 -29.18 14.99 -8.18
N LEU A 15 -30.21 15.82 -7.96
CA LEU A 15 -30.11 17.03 -7.14
C LEU A 15 -29.75 16.71 -5.68
N LEU A 16 -30.33 15.65 -5.10
CA LEU A 16 -29.99 15.21 -3.74
C LEU A 16 -28.53 14.77 -3.63
N LEU A 17 -28.01 14.04 -4.63
CA LEU A 17 -26.61 13.62 -4.65
C LEU A 17 -25.66 14.80 -4.81
N ILE A 18 -26.00 15.76 -5.68
CA ILE A 18 -25.23 17.00 -5.85
C ILE A 18 -25.21 17.80 -4.54
N ALA A 19 -26.36 17.96 -3.88
CA ALA A 19 -26.44 18.65 -2.60
C ALA A 19 -25.62 17.95 -1.50
N LEU A 20 -25.62 16.61 -1.45
CA LEU A 20 -24.77 15.83 -0.54
C LEU A 20 -23.29 16.03 -0.82
N ALA A 21 -22.88 16.02 -2.09
CA ALA A 21 -21.49 16.23 -2.48
C ALA A 21 -20.99 17.64 -2.12
N ILE A 22 -21.80 18.66 -2.42
CA ILE A 22 -21.48 20.06 -2.07
C ILE A 22 -21.44 20.24 -0.55
N GLY A 23 -22.44 19.72 0.17
CA GLY A 23 -22.48 19.78 1.63
C GLY A 23 -21.29 19.09 2.29
N GLY A 24 -20.91 17.91 1.80
CA GLY A 24 -19.71 17.20 2.24
C GLY A 24 -18.42 17.96 1.93
N GLY A 25 -18.30 18.53 0.72
CA GLY A 25 -17.15 19.36 0.34
C GLY A 25 -16.99 20.59 1.22
N ILE A 26 -18.09 21.30 1.51
CA ILE A 26 -18.08 22.47 2.42
C ILE A 26 -17.71 22.05 3.84
N TRP A 27 -18.23 20.92 4.33
CA TRP A 27 -17.89 20.38 5.65
C TRP A 27 -16.39 20.12 5.79
N LEU A 28 -15.78 19.49 4.80
CA LEU A 28 -14.34 19.23 4.75
C LEU A 28 -13.51 20.51 4.61
N ALA A 29 -13.97 21.48 3.80
CA ALA A 29 -13.27 22.75 3.60
C ALA A 29 -13.25 23.65 4.86
N LEU A 30 -14.16 23.42 5.81
CA LEU A 30 -14.24 24.12 7.10
C LEU A 30 -13.43 23.42 8.21
N ASP A 31 -12.51 22.50 7.87
CA ASP A 31 -11.72 21.68 8.80
C ASP A 31 -12.58 20.98 9.88
N ARG A 32 -13.82 20.62 9.53
CA ARG A 32 -14.68 19.91 10.46
C ARG A 32 -14.13 18.50 10.67
N PRO A 33 -14.14 18.00 11.92
CA PRO A 33 -13.60 16.68 12.22
C PRO A 33 -14.32 15.64 11.38
N LEU A 34 -13.53 14.79 10.73
CA LEU A 34 -14.03 13.60 10.05
C LEU A 34 -14.75 12.72 11.09
N PRO A 35 -15.81 11.99 10.67
CA PRO A 35 -16.49 11.06 11.56
C PRO A 35 -15.50 10.05 12.16
N ALA A 36 -15.74 9.66 13.41
CA ALA A 36 -14.92 8.68 14.11
C ALA A 36 -14.80 7.39 13.27
N GLY A 37 -13.56 6.95 13.01
CA GLY A 37 -13.23 5.79 12.17
C GLY A 37 -12.62 6.11 10.80
N TRP A 38 -12.56 7.38 10.37
CA TRP A 38 -11.95 7.77 9.09
C TRP A 38 -10.49 8.23 9.22
N GLY A 39 -10.03 8.51 10.44
CA GLY A 39 -8.67 8.96 10.76
C GLY A 39 -7.90 8.02 11.66
N GLU A 40 -8.36 6.77 11.82
CA GLU A 40 -7.57 5.77 12.56
C GLU A 40 -6.38 5.34 11.71
N GLU A 41 -5.24 5.94 12.02
CA GLU A 41 -3.89 5.68 11.51
C GLU A 41 -3.37 4.26 11.83
N GLU A 42 -4.26 3.31 12.12
CA GLU A 42 -3.95 1.96 12.60
C GLU A 42 -4.59 0.84 11.77
N THR A 43 -4.88 1.10 10.51
CA THR A 43 -5.04 0.00 9.53
C THR A 43 -4.17 0.27 8.32
N ARG A 44 -2.84 0.30 8.52
CA ARG A 44 -1.98 -0.19 7.44
C ARG A 44 -2.47 -1.59 7.11
N PRO A 45 -2.85 -1.90 5.87
CA PRO A 45 -3.19 -3.26 5.53
C PRO A 45 -1.95 -4.12 5.79
N GLU A 46 -1.98 -4.91 6.86
CA GLU A 46 -1.05 -6.02 7.01
C GLU A 46 -1.35 -6.96 5.85
N ILE A 47 -0.51 -6.89 4.82
CA ILE A 47 -0.55 -7.83 3.71
C ILE A 47 -0.16 -9.19 4.29
N ARG A 48 -1.13 -9.95 4.80
CA ARG A 48 -0.93 -11.35 5.16
C ARG A 48 -0.85 -12.13 3.85
N LEU A 49 0.35 -12.56 3.49
CA LEU A 49 0.54 -13.44 2.36
C LEU A 49 -0.25 -14.75 2.59
N PRO A 50 -1.01 -15.22 1.60
CA PRO A 50 -1.64 -16.53 1.64
C PRO A 50 -0.63 -17.64 1.94
N GLU A 51 -1.04 -18.66 2.70
CA GLU A 51 -0.19 -19.79 3.11
C GLU A 51 0.47 -20.51 1.92
N PHE A 52 -0.17 -20.56 0.74
CA PHE A 52 0.42 -21.16 -0.46
C PHE A 52 1.52 -20.33 -1.13
N LEU A 53 1.61 -19.03 -0.81
CA LEU A 53 2.72 -18.15 -1.19
C LEU A 53 3.80 -18.10 -0.09
N ARG A 54 3.54 -18.62 1.11
CA ARG A 54 4.60 -18.98 2.06
C ARG A 54 5.31 -20.19 1.46
N GLN A 55 6.24 -19.94 0.53
CA GLN A 55 7.15 -20.98 0.05
C GLN A 55 7.93 -21.51 1.24
N ASP A 56 7.48 -22.65 1.76
CA ASP A 56 8.17 -23.52 2.71
C ASP A 56 9.33 -24.23 2.00
N ASN A 57 10.19 -23.45 1.36
CA ASN A 57 11.48 -23.90 0.90
C ASN A 57 12.44 -23.50 2.01
N GLY A 58 12.69 -24.38 2.98
CA GLY A 58 13.71 -24.24 4.05
C GLY A 58 15.14 -23.92 3.58
N ARG A 59 15.32 -23.63 2.29
CA ARG A 59 16.51 -23.16 1.59
C ARG A 59 16.51 -21.64 1.31
N ARG A 60 15.48 -20.89 1.70
CA ARG A 60 15.37 -19.43 1.47
C ARG A 60 15.34 -18.58 2.73
N SER A 61 15.19 -19.16 3.92
CA SER A 61 15.21 -18.40 5.17
C SER A 61 16.60 -17.82 5.45
N ASP A 62 17.68 -18.38 4.95
CA ASP A 62 19.04 -17.85 5.07
C ASP A 62 19.39 -16.82 3.99
N GLN A 63 18.56 -16.69 2.95
CA GLN A 63 18.79 -15.78 1.85
C GLN A 63 18.51 -14.33 2.29
N ILE A 64 19.49 -13.45 2.05
CA ILE A 64 19.40 -12.03 2.36
C ILE A 64 19.25 -11.27 1.05
N TYR A 65 18.17 -10.50 0.94
CA TYR A 65 17.90 -9.60 -0.18
C TYR A 65 18.23 -8.18 0.25
N CYS A 66 19.04 -7.49 -0.53
CA CYS A 66 19.48 -6.12 -0.26
C CYS A 66 19.16 -5.23 -1.45
N ALA A 67 18.69 -4.02 -1.18
CA ALA A 67 18.43 -3.01 -2.19
C ALA A 67 18.89 -1.63 -1.71
N GLU A 68 19.50 -0.87 -2.62
CA GLU A 68 19.88 0.53 -2.43
C GLU A 68 18.87 1.40 -3.18
N SER A 69 18.21 2.33 -2.49
CA SER A 69 17.31 3.29 -3.13
C SER A 69 18.12 4.25 -3.99
N VAL A 70 17.79 4.36 -5.28
CA VAL A 70 18.47 5.27 -6.22
C VAL A 70 18.21 6.73 -5.86
N GLU A 71 17.04 7.05 -5.29
CA GLU A 71 16.64 8.41 -4.93
C GLU A 71 17.27 8.91 -3.63
N THR A 72 17.36 8.03 -2.62
CA THR A 72 17.78 8.43 -1.27
C THR A 72 19.16 7.90 -0.88
N GLY A 73 19.74 6.98 -1.67
CA GLY A 73 20.99 6.27 -1.35
C GLY A 73 20.88 5.29 -0.17
N VAL A 74 19.70 5.17 0.45
CA VAL A 74 19.50 4.33 1.63
C VAL A 74 19.50 2.87 1.23
N CYS A 75 20.38 2.09 1.85
CA CYS A 75 20.42 0.65 1.67
C CYS A 75 19.61 -0.08 2.76
N ARG A 76 18.76 -1.02 2.34
CA ARG A 76 17.99 -1.88 3.25
C ARG A 76 18.06 -3.33 2.82
N CYS A 77 18.09 -4.23 3.80
CA CYS A 77 18.02 -5.66 3.56
C CYS A 77 16.92 -6.33 4.37
N ILE A 78 16.44 -7.44 3.84
CA ILE A 78 15.46 -8.32 4.47
C ILE A 78 15.89 -9.77 4.24
N ARG A 79 15.73 -10.60 5.26
CA ARG A 79 15.94 -12.04 5.16
C ARG A 79 14.68 -12.70 4.59
N GLY A 80 14.80 -13.85 3.94
CA GLY A 80 13.66 -14.56 3.35
C GLY A 80 12.59 -15.01 4.36
N ASP A 81 12.92 -15.04 5.66
CA ASP A 81 11.96 -15.23 6.76
C ASP A 81 11.21 -13.94 7.18
N GLY A 82 11.50 -12.81 6.52
CA GLY A 82 10.93 -11.50 6.82
C GLY A 82 11.64 -10.72 7.93
N SER A 83 12.66 -11.28 8.57
CA SER A 83 13.43 -10.59 9.61
C SER A 83 14.42 -9.60 9.02
N ARG A 84 14.75 -8.54 9.79
CA ARG A 84 15.80 -7.59 9.41
C ARG A 84 17.16 -8.14 9.84
N PRO A 85 18.08 -8.44 8.90
CA PRO A 85 19.40 -8.94 9.23
C PRO A 85 20.27 -7.83 9.84
N ASP A 86 21.11 -8.19 10.80
CA ASP A 86 22.12 -7.29 11.37
C ASP A 86 23.36 -7.29 10.46
N ILE A 87 23.44 -6.28 9.60
CA ILE A 87 24.57 -6.07 8.68
C ILE A 87 24.92 -4.58 8.62
N SER A 88 26.19 -4.28 8.37
CA SER A 88 26.62 -2.88 8.18
C SER A 88 26.12 -2.30 6.86
N GLU A 89 26.10 -0.97 6.78
CA GLU A 89 25.65 -0.23 5.60
C GLU A 89 26.60 -0.40 4.40
N GLU A 90 27.90 -0.58 4.66
CA GLU A 90 28.89 -0.94 3.64
C GLU A 90 28.60 -2.32 3.04
N GLU A 91 28.30 -3.31 3.90
CA GLU A 91 27.96 -4.67 3.48
C GLU A 91 26.65 -4.70 2.70
N CYS A 92 25.67 -3.93 3.15
CA CYS A 92 24.40 -3.74 2.47
C CYS A 92 24.61 -3.22 1.04
N ARG A 93 25.36 -2.13 0.87
CA ARG A 93 25.65 -1.53 -0.44
C ARG A 93 26.42 -2.48 -1.34
N ARG A 94 27.40 -3.20 -0.79
CA ARG A 94 28.15 -4.24 -1.54
C ARG A 94 27.21 -5.32 -2.08
N ARG A 95 26.27 -5.80 -1.27
CA ARG A 95 25.30 -6.83 -1.66
C ARG A 95 24.24 -6.30 -2.64
N ALA A 96 23.73 -5.09 -2.41
CA ALA A 96 22.76 -4.44 -3.30
C ALA A 96 23.33 -4.20 -4.71
N ARG A 97 24.63 -3.90 -4.81
CA ARG A 97 25.35 -3.75 -6.09
C ARG A 97 25.82 -5.07 -6.68
N GLY A 98 25.94 -6.11 -5.85
CA GLY A 98 26.29 -7.47 -6.26
C GLY A 98 25.12 -8.24 -6.91
N SER A 99 23.87 -7.85 -6.64
CA SER A 99 22.71 -8.27 -7.43
C SER A 99 22.64 -7.43 -8.71
N ILE A 100 23.52 -7.73 -9.66
CA ILE A 100 23.44 -7.17 -11.02
C ILE A 100 22.07 -7.57 -11.59
N THR A 101 21.14 -6.62 -11.60
CA THR A 101 20.01 -6.66 -12.52
C THR A 101 20.61 -6.22 -13.86
N THR A 102 20.88 -7.17 -14.75
CA THR A 102 20.96 -6.84 -16.17
C THR A 102 19.58 -6.29 -16.54
N ALA A 103 19.47 -4.96 -16.58
CA ALA A 103 18.49 -4.33 -17.43
C ALA A 103 18.99 -4.56 -18.86
N GLU A 104 18.49 -5.61 -19.50
CA GLU A 104 18.56 -5.74 -20.95
C GLU A 104 17.66 -4.65 -21.56
N ASP A 105 18.32 -3.78 -22.34
CA ASP A 105 17.89 -2.75 -23.30
C ASP A 105 16.45 -2.18 -23.27
#